data_AF-A0A1H9LWW4-F1
#
_entry.id   AF-A0A1H9LWW4-F1
#
_cell.length_a   1.000
_cell.length_b   1.000
_cell.length_c   1.000
_cell.angle_alpha   90.00
_cell.angle_beta   90.00
_cell.angle_gamma   90.00
#
_symmetry.space_group_name_H-M   'P 1'
#
loop_
_entity.id
_entity.type
_entity.pdbx_description
1 polymer ?
#
loop_
_entity_poly.entity_id
_entity_poly.type
_entity_poly.pdbx_seq_one_letter_code
_entity_poly.pdbx_strand_id
1 'polypeptide(L)'
;MLEALPRVLARVAREQLSDFYQQAHRDHGVDLRLNARVECLEGEDGQVTAVRLEDGERIPAQAVIVGIGICRSSEHLAQVAA
;
A
#
# COMPACT_ATOMS: atom_id res chain seq x y z
N MET A 1 0.33 -6.39 -5.84
CA MET A 1 0.38 -4.95 -5.52
C MET A 1 -1.03 -4.48 -5.19
N LEU A 2 -1.21 -3.87 -4.01
CA LEU A 2 -2.52 -3.46 -3.50
C LEU A 2 -2.59 -1.94 -3.46
N GLU A 3 -3.60 -1.35 -4.10
CA GLU A 3 -3.86 0.09 -4.12
C GLU A 3 -5.28 0.32 -3.61
N ALA A 4 -5.41 1.17 -2.58
CA ALA A 4 -6.69 1.46 -1.93
C ALA A 4 -7.61 2.32 -2.81
N LEU A 5 -7.05 3.05 -3.77
CA LEU A 5 -7.78 3.95 -4.67
C LEU A 5 -8.14 3.27 -6.01
N PRO A 6 -9.01 3.90 -6.82
CA PRO A 6 -9.41 3.35 -8.12
C PRO A 6 -8.29 3.28 -9.16
N ARG A 7 -7.12 3.89 -8.90
CA ARG A 7 -5.95 3.89 -9.79
C ARG A 7 -4.65 4.15 -9.04
N VAL A 8 -3.54 3.66 -9.58
CA VAL A 8 -2.19 4.00 -9.07
C VAL A 8 -1.88 5.47 -9.30
N LEU A 9 -0.95 6.05 -8.52
CA LEU A 9 -0.49 7.44 -8.69
C LEU A 9 -1.60 8.51 -8.56
N ALA A 10 -2.75 8.16 -7.96
CA ALA A 10 -3.94 9.03 -7.90
C ALA A 10 -3.70 10.41 -7.29
N ARG A 11 -2.72 10.53 -6.39
CA ARG A 11 -2.38 11.77 -5.68
C ARG A 11 -1.38 12.66 -6.41
N VAL A 12 -0.73 12.17 -7.47
CA VAL A 12 0.43 12.84 -8.09
C VAL A 12 0.38 12.93 -9.62
N ALA A 13 -0.46 12.12 -10.27
CA ALA A 13 -0.54 12.06 -11.73
C ALA A 13 -1.99 12.05 -12.24
N ARG A 14 -2.14 12.34 -13.54
CA ARG A 14 -3.40 12.18 -14.28
C ARG A 14 -3.66 10.71 -14.64
N GLU A 15 -4.90 10.42 -14.99
CA GLU A 15 -5.39 9.08 -15.32
C GLU A 15 -4.60 8.40 -16.42
N GLN A 16 -4.25 9.10 -17.51
CA GLN A 16 -3.50 8.48 -18.62
C GLN A 16 -2.16 7.87 -18.18
N LEU A 17 -1.49 8.49 -17.20
CA LEU A 17 -0.24 7.94 -16.68
C LEU A 17 -0.48 6.76 -15.73
N SER A 18 -1.57 6.80 -14.95
CA SER A 18 -1.99 5.65 -14.15
C SER A 18 -2.27 4.44 -15.01
N ASP A 19 -3.00 4.61 -16.10
CA ASP A 19 -3.36 3.51 -17.01
C ASP A 19 -2.12 2.88 -17.64
N PHE A 20 -1.19 3.73 -18.10
CA PHE A 20 0.10 3.27 -18.62
C PHE A 20 0.85 2.40 -17.60
N TYR A 21 1.03 2.87 -16.36
CA TYR A 21 1.77 2.10 -15.35
C TYR A 21 1.00 0.88 -14.83
N GLN A 22 -0.33 0.94 -14.77
CA GLN A 22 -1.16 -0.22 -14.44
C GLN A 22 -0.94 -1.34 -15.46
N GLN A 23 -0.96 -1.00 -16.74
CA GLN A 23 -0.71 -1.97 -17.80
C GLN A 23 0.73 -2.47 -17.74
N ALA A 24 1.71 -1.56 -17.62
CA ALA A 24 3.11 -1.94 -17.52
C ALA A 24 3.37 -2.92 -16.35
N HIS A 25 2.80 -2.69 -15.16
CA HIS A 25 2.95 -3.63 -14.05
C HIS A 25 2.32 -5.00 -14.35
N ARG A 26 1.11 -5.03 -14.93
CA ARG A 26 0.45 -6.30 -15.30
C ARG A 26 1.20 -7.04 -16.39
N ASP A 27 1.75 -6.35 -17.37
CA ASP A 27 2.57 -6.93 -18.44
C ASP A 27 3.84 -7.60 -17.89
N HIS A 28 4.34 -7.12 -16.75
CA HIS A 28 5.45 -7.73 -16.01
C HIS A 28 5.01 -8.78 -14.98
N GLY A 29 3.75 -9.22 -15.03
CA GLY A 29 3.22 -10.31 -14.18
C GLY A 29 2.80 -9.89 -12.77
N VAL A 30 2.72 -8.59 -12.47
CA VAL A 30 2.24 -8.13 -11.16
C VAL A 30 0.73 -8.29 -11.09
N ASP A 31 0.26 -9.05 -10.09
CA ASP A 31 -1.15 -9.03 -9.67
C ASP A 31 -1.46 -7.67 -9.01
N LEU A 32 -1.89 -6.71 -9.84
CA LEU A 32 -2.26 -5.35 -9.45
C LEU A 32 -3.76 -5.24 -9.18
N ARG A 33 -4.11 -5.09 -7.91
CA ARG A 33 -5.49 -4.94 -7.42
C ARG A 33 -5.74 -3.49 -6.97
N LEU A 34 -6.75 -2.89 -7.58
CA LEU A 34 -7.21 -1.53 -7.30
C LEU A 34 -8.42 -1.60 -6.36
N ASN A 35 -8.72 -0.52 -5.64
CA ASN A 35 -9.73 -0.49 -4.58
C ASN A 35 -9.53 -1.56 -3.47
N ALA A 36 -8.29 -2.04 -3.30
CA ALA A 36 -7.94 -3.05 -2.31
C ALA A 36 -7.42 -2.37 -1.04
N ARG A 37 -8.27 -2.28 -0.03
CA ARG A 37 -7.92 -1.68 1.27
C ARG A 37 -7.38 -2.74 2.21
N VAL A 38 -6.18 -2.50 2.74
CA VAL A 38 -5.56 -3.36 3.75
C VAL A 38 -6.12 -2.99 5.13
N GLU A 39 -6.64 -3.98 5.84
CA GLU A 39 -7.07 -3.84 7.23
C GLU A 39 -5.86 -3.95 8.17
N CYS A 40 -5.08 -5.04 8.04
CA CYS A 40 -3.87 -5.23 8.84
C CYS A 40 -2.89 -6.21 8.20
N LEU A 41 -1.68 -6.27 8.78
CA LEU A 41 -0.71 -7.34 8.55
C LEU A 41 -0.85 -8.39 9.64
N GLU A 42 -0.86 -9.66 9.25
CA GLU A 42 -0.84 -10.80 10.16
C GLU A 42 0.57 -11.36 10.25
N GLY A 43 0.97 -11.82 11.43
CA GLY A 43 2.29 -12.39 11.63
C GLY A 43 2.36 -13.39 12.78
N GLU A 44 3.35 -14.27 12.70
CA GLU A 44 3.68 -15.32 13.66
C GLU A 44 5.19 -15.25 13.92
N ASP A 45 5.61 -15.39 15.18
CA ASP A 45 7.03 -15.35 15.59
C ASP A 45 7.82 -14.13 15.06
N GLY A 46 7.13 -12.98 14.96
CA GLY A 46 7.71 -11.73 14.48
C GLY A 46 7.87 -11.62 12.96
N GLN A 47 7.39 -12.61 12.20
CA GLN A 47 7.41 -12.63 10.74
C GLN A 47 6.00 -12.43 10.16
N VAL A 48 5.90 -11.71 9.05
CA VAL A 48 4.63 -11.57 8.33
C VAL A 48 4.24 -12.90 7.69
N THR A 49 2.96 -13.26 7.79
CA THR A 49 2.40 -14.47 7.19
C THR A 49 1.28 -14.17 6.20
N ALA A 50 0.58 -13.03 6.36
CA ALA A 50 -0.44 -12.58 5.44
C ALA A 50 -0.76 -11.08 5.56
N VAL A 51 -1.47 -10.59 4.56
CA VAL A 51 -2.17 -9.31 4.54
C VAL A 51 -3.68 -9.59 4.58
N ARG A 52 -4.40 -9.00 5.54
CA ARG A 52 -5.87 -9.06 5.59
C ARG A 52 -6.45 -7.78 4.99
N LEU A 53 -7.39 -7.93 4.07
CA LEU A 53 -8.11 -6.82 3.44
C LEU A 53 -9.40 -6.52 4.20
N GLU A 54 -9.91 -5.29 4.06
CA GLU A 54 -11.17 -4.86 4.70
C GLU A 54 -12.40 -5.66 4.24
N ASP A 55 -12.35 -6.28 3.07
CA ASP A 55 -13.41 -7.16 2.57
C ASP A 55 -13.35 -8.60 3.13
N GLY A 56 -12.37 -8.87 4.00
CA GLY A 56 -12.13 -10.17 4.61
C GLY A 56 -11.21 -11.10 3.79
N GLU A 57 -10.76 -10.71 2.60
CA GLU A 57 -9.78 -11.49 1.85
C GLU A 57 -8.45 -11.57 2.62
N ARG A 58 -7.86 -12.78 2.66
CA ARG A 58 -6.55 -13.02 3.24
C ARG A 58 -5.55 -13.40 2.15
N ILE A 59 -4.52 -12.58 1.99
CA ILE A 59 -3.46 -12.77 1.00
C ILE A 59 -2.19 -13.26 1.70
N PRO A 60 -1.75 -14.51 1.49
CA PRO A 60 -0.50 -15.02 2.06
C PRO A 60 0.70 -14.22 1.56
N ALA A 61 1.57 -13.80 2.48
CA ALA A 61 2.77 -13.04 2.15
C ALA A 61 3.86 -13.29 3.19
N GLN A 62 5.10 -13.51 2.73
CA GLN A 62 6.28 -13.70 3.59
C GLN A 62 7.13 -12.42 3.70
N ALA A 63 6.81 -11.41 2.90
CA ALA A 63 7.42 -10.09 2.94
C ALA A 63 6.40 -9.05 2.47
N VAL A 64 6.48 -7.84 3.01
CA VAL A 64 5.60 -6.73 2.66
C VAL A 64 6.41 -5.44 2.50
N ILE A 65 6.18 -4.72 1.41
CA ILE A 65 6.71 -3.38 1.18
C ILE A 65 5.59 -2.38 1.41
N VAL A 66 5.78 -1.45 2.36
CA VAL A 66 4.76 -0.45 2.74
C VAL A 66 5.09 0.90 2.09
N GLY A 67 4.27 1.29 1.12
CA GLY A 67 4.44 2.51 0.32
C GLY A 67 3.27 3.49 0.41
N ILE A 68 2.72 3.74 1.60
CA ILE A 68 1.44 4.48 1.78
C ILE A 68 1.62 5.95 2.21
N GLY A 69 2.85 6.44 2.29
CA GLY A 69 3.21 7.73 2.87
C GLY A 69 3.83 7.57 4.26
N ILE A 70 4.32 8.67 4.81
CA ILE A 70 5.05 8.70 6.09
C ILE A 70 4.45 9.75 7.03
N CYS A 71 4.50 9.48 8.33
CA CYS A 71 4.29 10.49 9.35
C CYS A 71 5.57 11.31 9.55
N ARG A 72 5.44 12.63 9.67
CA ARG A 72 6.58 13.49 10.00
C ARG A 72 7.02 13.20 11.44
N SER A 73 8.30 12.89 11.63
CA SER A 73 8.90 12.78 12.96
C SER A 73 9.28 14.18 13.46
N SER A 74 8.32 14.89 14.06
CA SER A 74 8.51 16.24 14.60
C SER A 74 8.27 16.32 16.11
N GLU A 75 8.28 15.18 16.80
CA GLU A 75 8.00 15.07 18.24
C GLU A 75 8.92 15.99 19.07
N HIS A 76 10.21 16.05 18.71
CA HIS A 76 11.16 16.91 19.41
C HIS A 76 10.95 18.41 19.15
N LEU A 77 10.36 18.77 18.00
CA LEU A 77 10.04 20.17 17.67
C LEU A 77 8.74 20.64 18.34
N ALA A 78 7.79 19.73 18.59
CA ALA A 78 6.53 20.06 19.25
C ALA A 78 6.71 20.50 20.71
N GLN A 79 7.76 20.02 21.39
CA GLN A 79 8.04 20.34 22.80
C GLN A 79 8.62 21.76 23.00
N VAL A 80 9.22 22.36 21.96
CA VAL A 80 9.85 23.71 22.05
C VAL A 80 8.84 24.84 21.75
N ALA A 81 7.64 24.48 21.27
CA ALA A 81 6.58 25.43 20.92
C ALA A 81 5.51 25.59 22.03
N ALA A 82 5.72 24.99 23.21
CA ALA A 82 4.87 25.09 24.40
C ALA A 82 5.60 25.85 25.51
#